data_AF-A0A7S1S7K6-F1
#
_entry.id   AF-A0A7S1S7K6-F1
#
_cell.length_a   1.000
_cell.length_b   1.000
_cell.length_c   1.000
_cell.angle_alpha   90.00
_cell.angle_beta   90.00
_cell.angle_gamma   90.00
#
_symmetry.space_group_name_H-M   'P 1'
#
loop_
_entity.id
_entity.type
_entity.pdbx_description
1 polymer ?
#
loop_
_entity_poly.entity_id
_entity_poly.type
_entity_poly.pdbx_seq_one_letter_code
_entity_poly.pdbx_strand_id
1 'polypeptide(L)'
;SNSEASPALLRSWQHMASEALSNLPAGALDLHRSSCEELQIARVYHRHQTQISLLNGYNSGDDQSDEDEEEGRLFTERYHHDNGRQKYFRTYQAVPAKGPHPAYQRMIEEKHFDIGGVCRVDSHFGLGQPYLSRKHFYENQRLKSEQLFFVEDERTMQARKTGHWREYYEGGNIKVEMQYDANGMRCGFCKRYGPDGALEWVKDYTKDYQERVGEFNAKKGKIEFSAAEAAAVLGYLDGKMPKDASEVDRVYRKVCMPLHPDKSPDPDANEKFIEVSRAREVLLRFFSEQK
;
A
#
# COMPACT_ATOMS: atom_id res chain seq x y z
N SER A 1 2.09 38.70 -19.48
CA SER A 1 2.88 39.56 -18.57
C SER A 1 2.30 39.41 -17.17
N ASN A 2 3.12 38.98 -16.22
CA ASN A 2 2.80 38.92 -14.78
C ASN A 2 2.61 40.33 -14.20
N SER A 3 1.81 40.47 -13.14
CA SER A 3 2.00 41.54 -12.16
C SER A 3 1.77 41.00 -10.74
N GLU A 4 2.86 40.92 -9.98
CA GLU A 4 2.92 40.57 -8.56
C GLU A 4 2.50 41.75 -7.67
N ALA A 5 1.93 41.45 -6.50
CA ALA A 5 1.63 42.41 -5.44
C ALA A 5 2.80 42.57 -4.44
N SER A 6 2.91 43.76 -3.86
CA SER A 6 4.14 44.31 -3.25
C SER A 6 4.49 43.79 -1.82
N PRO A 7 5.79 43.65 -1.47
CA PRO A 7 6.29 42.93 -0.28
C PRO A 7 6.16 43.63 1.09
N ALA A 8 5.46 44.77 1.17
CA ALA A 8 5.46 45.60 2.37
C ALA A 8 4.53 45.06 3.48
N LEU A 9 3.43 44.38 3.13
CA LEU A 9 2.44 43.89 4.10
C LEU A 9 2.84 42.60 4.81
N LEU A 10 3.75 41.80 4.23
CA LEU A 10 4.27 40.56 4.83
C LEU A 10 5.26 40.79 5.97
N ARG A 11 5.85 41.99 6.08
CA ARG A 11 6.90 42.27 7.08
C ARG A 11 6.38 42.58 8.48
N SER A 12 5.14 43.04 8.64
CA SER A 12 4.61 43.40 9.97
C SER A 12 4.23 42.18 10.81
N TRP A 13 3.84 41.07 10.18
CA TRP A 13 3.45 39.83 10.87
C TRP A 13 4.67 39.04 11.37
N GLN A 14 5.81 39.15 10.69
CA GLN A 14 7.06 38.49 11.09
C GLN A 14 7.65 39.06 12.40
N HIS A 15 7.43 40.33 12.70
CA HIS A 15 7.98 40.95 13.90
C HIS A 15 7.30 40.49 15.19
N MET A 16 5.99 40.27 15.20
CA MET A 16 5.28 39.83 16.42
C MET A 16 5.57 38.37 16.80
N ALA A 17 5.82 37.48 15.83
CA ALA A 17 6.21 36.09 16.12
C ALA A 17 7.65 36.00 16.67
N SER A 18 8.51 36.96 16.32
CA SER A 18 9.91 36.98 16.73
C SER A 18 10.12 37.26 18.22
N GLU A 19 9.23 38.02 18.87
CA GLU A 19 9.39 38.38 20.29
C GLU A 19 8.91 37.28 21.26
N ALA A 20 7.99 36.40 20.84
CA ALA A 20 7.53 35.29 21.68
C ALA A 20 8.52 34.10 21.73
N LEU A 21 9.45 34.01 20.76
CA LEU A 21 10.40 32.91 20.62
C LEU A 21 11.73 33.12 21.38
N SER A 22 11.96 34.30 21.98
CA SER A 22 13.24 34.64 22.62
C SER A 22 13.39 34.11 24.05
N ASN A 23 12.39 33.42 24.60
CA ASN A 23 12.36 32.95 26.00
C ASN A 23 12.34 31.42 26.15
N LEU A 24 12.92 30.66 25.21
CA LEU A 24 13.12 29.23 25.42
C LEU A 24 14.24 29.00 26.46
N PRO A 25 14.03 28.14 27.48
CA PRO A 25 15.06 27.85 28.48
C PRO A 25 16.27 27.15 27.84
N ALA A 26 17.46 27.42 28.38
CA ALA A 26 18.72 26.87 27.88
C ALA A 26 18.68 25.33 27.87
N GLY A 27 18.71 24.74 26.67
CA GLY A 27 18.63 23.29 26.42
C GLY A 27 17.34 22.82 25.72
N ALA A 28 16.37 23.69 25.45
CA ALA A 28 15.20 23.37 24.64
C ALA A 28 15.53 23.42 23.14
N LEU A 29 15.10 22.39 22.38
CA LEU A 29 15.30 22.28 20.94
C LEU A 29 14.20 23.07 20.20
N ASP A 30 14.57 24.05 19.37
CA ASP A 30 13.64 24.80 18.53
C ASP A 30 13.39 24.05 17.22
N LEU A 31 12.25 23.37 17.13
CA LEU A 31 11.89 22.53 15.97
C LEU A 31 11.86 23.29 14.63
N HIS A 32 11.73 24.62 14.65
CA HIS A 32 11.62 25.44 13.44
C HIS A 32 12.95 26.08 13.02
N ARG A 33 13.92 26.19 13.93
CA ARG A 33 15.24 26.78 13.65
C ARG A 33 16.39 25.78 13.71
N SER A 34 16.24 24.66 14.41
CA SER A 34 17.28 23.63 14.52
C SER A 34 17.55 22.97 13.19
N SER A 35 18.83 22.72 12.92
CA SER A 35 19.26 22.04 11.70
C SER A 35 18.83 20.56 11.71
N CYS A 36 18.77 19.96 10.53
CA CYS A 36 18.41 18.55 10.37
C CYS A 36 19.35 17.62 11.15
N GLU A 37 20.64 17.94 11.23
CA GLU A 37 21.65 17.17 11.96
C GLU A 37 21.44 17.24 13.49
N GLU A 38 21.09 18.42 14.03
CA GLU A 38 20.76 18.60 15.45
C GLU A 38 19.48 17.85 15.85
N LEU A 39 18.45 17.87 14.98
CA LEU A 39 17.20 17.14 15.18
C LEU A 39 17.41 15.61 15.13
N GLN A 40 18.35 15.15 14.31
CA GLN A 40 18.75 13.73 14.22
C GLN A 40 19.52 13.25 15.46
N ILE A 41 20.45 14.06 15.98
CA ILE A 41 21.18 13.76 17.22
C ILE A 41 20.20 13.66 18.41
N ALA A 42 19.15 14.50 18.41
CA ALA A 42 18.09 14.48 19.41
C ALA A 42 17.04 13.36 19.22
N ARG A 43 17.19 12.48 18.20
CA ARG A 43 16.26 11.38 17.86
C ARG A 43 14.82 11.83 17.62
N VAL A 44 14.61 13.05 17.13
CA VAL A 44 13.29 13.56 16.75
C VAL A 44 13.02 13.21 15.29
N TYR A 45 12.22 12.17 15.05
CA TYR A 45 11.87 11.72 13.69
C TYR A 45 10.51 12.33 13.28
N HIS A 46 10.53 13.47 12.60
CA HIS A 46 9.32 13.99 11.95
C HIS A 46 9.04 13.18 10.67
N ARG A 47 8.00 12.34 10.70
CA ARG A 47 7.40 11.74 9.50
C ARG A 47 6.56 12.81 8.81
N HIS A 48 7.19 13.71 8.05
CA HIS A 48 6.42 14.63 7.22
C HIS A 48 5.93 13.88 5.98
N GLN A 49 4.64 13.58 5.95
CA GLN A 49 3.94 13.25 4.71
C GLN A 49 3.84 14.56 3.91
N THR A 50 4.63 14.69 2.86
CA THR A 50 4.44 15.75 1.86
C THR A 50 3.28 15.32 0.97
N GLN A 51 2.10 15.90 1.19
CA GLN A 51 1.01 15.76 0.24
C GLN A 51 1.29 16.70 -0.93
N ILE A 52 1.93 16.14 -1.96
CA ILE A 52 2.03 16.76 -3.27
C ILE A 52 0.63 16.69 -3.88
N SER A 53 -0.16 17.75 -3.73
CA SER A 53 -1.41 17.93 -4.47
C SER A 53 -1.07 18.36 -5.90
N LEU A 54 -0.97 17.39 -6.80
CA LEU A 54 -0.87 17.65 -8.23
C LEU A 54 -2.29 17.71 -8.82
N LEU A 55 -2.66 18.93 -9.21
CA LEU A 55 -3.59 19.30 -10.29
C LEU A 55 -5.08 18.96 -10.10
N ASN A 56 -5.86 20.03 -9.87
CA ASN A 56 -7.33 20.16 -9.95
C ASN A 56 -8.07 18.88 -10.35
N GLY A 57 -8.46 18.11 -9.34
CA GLY A 57 -9.43 17.03 -9.43
C GLY A 57 -10.56 17.32 -8.45
N TYR A 58 -11.74 16.82 -8.79
CA TYR A 58 -12.96 16.89 -7.97
C TYR A 58 -12.65 16.47 -6.53
N ASN A 59 -12.79 17.40 -5.57
CA ASN A 59 -12.61 17.13 -4.15
C ASN A 59 -14.00 17.13 -3.53
N SER A 60 -14.42 16.02 -2.91
CA SER A 60 -15.78 15.86 -2.36
C SER A 60 -16.14 16.85 -1.24
N GLY A 61 -15.20 17.69 -0.79
CA GLY A 61 -15.43 18.79 0.15
C GLY A 61 -15.71 20.14 -0.50
N ASP A 62 -15.37 20.31 -1.77
CA ASP A 62 -15.67 21.47 -2.62
C ASP A 62 -16.57 21.01 -3.79
N ASP A 63 -17.69 20.40 -3.42
CA ASP A 63 -18.58 19.67 -4.32
C ASP A 63 -19.44 20.66 -5.13
N GLN A 64 -19.05 20.94 -6.38
CA GLN A 64 -19.92 21.61 -7.36
C GLN A 64 -20.83 20.59 -8.08
N SER A 65 -21.08 19.40 -7.51
CA SER A 65 -21.97 18.37 -8.06
C SER A 65 -23.31 18.93 -8.52
N ASP A 66 -23.88 19.80 -7.70
CA ASP A 66 -25.26 20.26 -7.87
C ASP A 66 -25.36 21.16 -9.10
N GLU A 67 -24.37 22.03 -9.32
CA GLU A 67 -24.27 22.87 -10.52
C GLU A 67 -24.03 22.02 -11.78
N ASP A 68 -23.13 21.02 -11.72
CA ASP A 68 -22.85 20.13 -12.86
C ASP A 68 -24.03 19.18 -13.18
N GLU A 69 -24.83 18.78 -12.19
CA GLU A 69 -26.10 18.05 -12.37
C GLU A 69 -27.15 18.96 -13.05
N GLU A 70 -27.31 20.21 -12.59
CA GLU A 70 -28.24 21.19 -13.17
C GLU A 70 -27.89 21.54 -14.63
N GLU A 71 -26.60 21.62 -14.95
CA GLU A 71 -26.10 21.83 -16.32
C GLU A 71 -26.18 20.56 -17.20
N GLY A 72 -26.59 19.42 -16.64
CA GLY A 72 -26.73 18.15 -17.36
C GLY A 72 -25.39 17.50 -17.76
N ARG A 73 -24.29 17.89 -17.12
CA ARG A 73 -22.95 17.32 -17.35
C ARG A 73 -22.75 16.02 -16.57
N LEU A 74 -23.36 15.95 -15.40
CA LEU A 74 -23.37 14.77 -14.53
C LEU A 74 -24.81 14.27 -14.33
N PHE A 75 -24.92 12.97 -14.09
CA PHE A 75 -26.19 12.32 -13.80
C PHE A 75 -26.04 11.49 -12.53
N THR A 76 -26.95 11.68 -11.59
CA THR A 76 -26.94 10.93 -10.32
C THR A 76 -28.19 10.09 -10.16
N GLU A 77 -27.99 8.78 -10.05
CA GLU A 77 -29.03 7.82 -9.76
C GLU A 77 -28.99 7.46 -8.27
N ARG A 78 -30.12 7.62 -7.58
CA ARG A 78 -30.26 7.38 -6.14
C ARG A 78 -31.20 6.20 -5.89
N TYR A 79 -30.78 5.26 -5.07
CA TYR A 79 -31.54 4.08 -4.69
C TYR A 79 -31.76 4.08 -3.19
N HIS A 80 -32.95 3.65 -2.76
CA HIS A 80 -33.37 3.68 -1.35
C HIS A 80 -33.74 2.30 -0.86
N HIS A 81 -33.58 2.09 0.45
CA HIS A 81 -34.12 0.93 1.19
C HIS A 81 -35.63 1.12 1.41
N ASP A 82 -36.31 0.05 1.83
CA ASP A 82 -37.75 0.07 2.13
C ASP A 82 -38.13 1.06 3.25
N ASN A 83 -37.17 1.40 4.12
CA ASN A 83 -37.35 2.39 5.20
C ASN A 83 -37.14 3.85 4.73
N GLY A 84 -36.94 4.08 3.43
CA GLY A 84 -36.73 5.40 2.83
C GLY A 84 -35.31 5.95 2.97
N ARG A 85 -34.39 5.26 3.66
CA ARG A 85 -32.98 5.67 3.71
C ARG A 85 -32.28 5.34 2.40
N GLN A 86 -31.29 6.14 2.03
CA GLN A 86 -30.48 5.89 0.83
C GLN A 86 -29.71 4.57 1.00
N LYS A 87 -29.74 3.72 -0.02
CA LYS A 87 -29.04 2.44 -0.12
C LYS A 87 -27.74 2.60 -0.86
N TYR A 88 -27.77 3.25 -2.01
CA TYR A 88 -26.58 3.68 -2.72
C TYR A 88 -26.96 4.78 -3.69
N PHE A 89 -25.98 5.55 -4.12
CA PHE A 89 -26.10 6.37 -5.30
C PHE A 89 -24.86 6.25 -6.16
N ARG A 90 -25.02 6.56 -7.44
CA ARG A 90 -23.91 6.67 -8.37
C ARG A 90 -24.07 7.93 -9.20
N THR A 91 -22.97 8.64 -9.35
CA THR A 91 -22.84 9.81 -10.21
C THR A 91 -21.95 9.42 -11.38
N TYR A 92 -22.41 9.70 -12.58
CA TYR A 92 -21.70 9.36 -13.81
C TYR A 92 -21.79 10.46 -14.85
N GLN A 93 -20.82 10.45 -15.75
CA GLN A 93 -20.82 11.28 -16.95
C GLN A 93 -21.22 10.43 -18.15
N ALA A 94 -22.19 10.90 -18.93
CA ALA A 94 -22.53 10.27 -20.21
C ALA A 94 -21.47 10.65 -21.25
N VAL A 95 -20.71 9.67 -21.74
CA VAL A 95 -19.66 9.88 -22.74
C VAL A 95 -20.24 9.52 -24.12
N PRO A 96 -20.34 10.48 -25.06
CA PRO A 96 -20.83 10.18 -26.40
C PRO A 96 -19.86 9.27 -27.15
N ALA A 97 -20.36 8.57 -28.16
CA ALA A 97 -19.54 7.75 -29.02
C ALA A 97 -18.43 8.60 -29.67
N LYS A 98 -17.18 8.16 -29.55
CA LYS A 98 -16.01 8.82 -30.15
C LYS A 98 -15.25 7.82 -31.00
N GLY A 99 -15.18 8.10 -32.31
CA GLY A 99 -14.55 7.20 -33.27
C GLY A 99 -15.31 5.88 -33.42
N PRO A 100 -14.62 4.72 -33.53
CA PRO A 100 -15.26 3.42 -33.76
C PRO A 100 -15.93 2.83 -32.51
N HIS A 101 -15.89 3.53 -31.38
CA HIS A 101 -16.34 2.96 -30.12
C HIS A 101 -17.74 3.46 -29.71
N PRO A 102 -18.54 2.59 -29.06
CA PRO A 102 -19.87 2.97 -28.59
C PRO A 102 -19.81 4.02 -27.47
N ALA A 103 -20.92 4.73 -27.30
CA ALA A 103 -21.16 5.56 -26.14
C ALA A 103 -21.18 4.72 -24.86
N TYR A 104 -20.75 5.29 -23.74
CA TYR A 104 -20.72 4.62 -22.45
C TYR A 104 -20.81 5.63 -21.31
N GLN A 105 -21.05 5.13 -20.09
CA GLN A 105 -21.08 5.96 -18.89
C GLN A 105 -19.74 5.82 -18.15
N ARG A 106 -19.12 6.95 -17.81
CA ARG A 106 -17.97 6.99 -16.91
C ARG A 106 -18.49 7.20 -15.50
N MET A 107 -18.31 6.21 -14.62
CA MET A 107 -18.57 6.39 -13.19
C MET A 107 -17.63 7.45 -12.63
N ILE A 108 -18.17 8.43 -11.90
CA ILE A 108 -17.40 9.48 -11.22
C ILE A 108 -17.41 9.25 -9.72
N GLU A 109 -18.57 8.92 -9.16
CA GLU A 109 -18.71 8.61 -7.75
C GLU A 109 -19.72 7.49 -7.55
N GLU A 110 -19.46 6.60 -6.58
CA GLU A 110 -20.42 5.61 -6.12
C GLU A 110 -20.29 5.42 -4.61
N LYS A 111 -21.39 5.65 -3.88
CA LYS A 111 -21.44 5.47 -2.42
C LYS A 111 -22.51 4.46 -2.03
N HIS A 112 -22.14 3.53 -1.16
CA HIS A 112 -23.03 2.49 -0.62
C HIS A 112 -23.28 2.73 0.86
N PHE A 113 -24.53 2.59 1.27
CA PHE A 113 -25.00 2.84 2.62
C PHE A 113 -25.68 1.60 3.17
N ASP A 114 -25.47 1.35 4.46
CA ASP A 114 -26.27 0.34 5.15
C ASP A 114 -27.69 0.84 5.44
N ILE A 115 -28.50 -0.03 6.06
CA ILE A 115 -29.88 0.32 6.45
C ILE A 115 -29.94 1.41 7.54
N GLY A 116 -28.82 1.63 8.23
CA GLY A 116 -28.57 2.69 9.18
C GLY A 116 -28.41 4.07 8.54
N GLY A 117 -28.14 4.13 7.24
CA GLY A 117 -27.72 5.34 6.53
C GLY A 117 -26.23 5.63 6.71
N VAL A 118 -25.44 4.68 7.23
CA VAL A 118 -23.99 4.81 7.37
C VAL A 118 -23.33 4.42 6.06
N CYS A 119 -22.47 5.30 5.54
CA CYS A 119 -21.67 5.02 4.34
C CYS A 119 -20.70 3.89 4.65
N ARG A 120 -20.64 2.86 3.80
CA ARG A 120 -19.76 1.70 3.93
C ARG A 120 -18.68 1.66 2.88
N VAL A 121 -18.98 2.18 1.69
CA VAL A 121 -18.08 2.21 0.55
C VAL A 121 -18.24 3.55 -0.15
N ASP A 122 -17.12 4.17 -0.49
CA ASP A 122 -17.04 5.37 -1.30
C ASP A 122 -15.98 5.11 -2.39
N SER A 123 -16.43 5.04 -3.63
CA SER A 123 -15.56 4.89 -4.80
C SER A 123 -15.62 6.19 -5.62
N HIS A 124 -14.47 6.78 -5.87
CA HIS A 124 -14.34 8.05 -6.56
C HIS A 124 -13.34 7.96 -7.72
N PHE A 125 -13.77 8.37 -8.90
CA PHE A 125 -12.96 8.41 -10.12
C PHE A 125 -12.89 9.86 -10.62
N GLY A 126 -11.77 10.53 -10.34
CA GLY A 126 -11.62 11.96 -10.61
C GLY A 126 -11.80 12.28 -12.10
N LEU A 127 -12.55 13.34 -12.41
CA LEU A 127 -12.71 13.81 -13.78
C LEU A 127 -11.35 14.15 -14.41
N GLY A 128 -11.08 13.61 -15.60
CA GLY A 128 -9.80 13.82 -16.30
C GLY A 128 -8.61 13.07 -15.70
N GLN A 129 -8.81 12.28 -14.64
CA GLN A 129 -7.77 11.48 -14.02
C GLN A 129 -8.03 9.98 -14.23
N PRO A 130 -6.98 9.17 -14.48
CA PRO A 130 -7.11 7.72 -14.61
C PRO A 130 -7.04 7.02 -13.24
N TYR A 131 -7.39 7.70 -12.15
CA TYR A 131 -7.25 7.17 -10.79
C TYR A 131 -8.60 6.95 -10.12
N LEU A 132 -8.85 5.70 -9.72
CA LEU A 132 -9.98 5.30 -8.91
C LEU A 132 -9.52 5.18 -7.45
N SER A 133 -10.06 6.04 -6.60
CA SER A 133 -9.92 5.97 -5.15
C SER A 133 -11.07 5.16 -4.58
N ARG A 134 -10.79 4.20 -3.69
CA ARG A 134 -11.81 3.44 -2.98
C ARG A 134 -11.54 3.51 -1.48
N LYS A 135 -12.54 4.01 -0.76
CA LYS A 135 -12.56 4.07 0.70
C LYS A 135 -13.65 3.16 1.23
N HIS A 136 -13.35 2.46 2.31
CA HIS A 136 -14.34 1.69 3.07
C HIS A 136 -14.42 2.27 4.47
N PHE A 137 -15.60 2.18 5.09
CA PHE A 137 -15.83 2.72 6.43
C PHE A 137 -16.39 1.67 7.38
N TYR A 138 -16.07 1.83 8.66
CA TYR A 138 -16.68 1.10 9.76
C TYR A 138 -18.08 1.67 10.08
N GLU A 139 -18.84 0.99 10.95
CA GLU A 139 -20.18 1.47 11.33
C GLU A 139 -20.10 2.83 12.06
N ASN A 140 -19.00 3.06 12.77
CA ASN A 140 -18.71 4.31 13.46
C ASN A 140 -18.21 5.44 12.52
N GLN A 141 -18.33 5.27 11.20
CA GLN A 141 -17.89 6.21 10.16
C GLN A 141 -16.37 6.49 10.12
N ARG A 142 -15.56 5.72 10.85
CA ARG A 142 -14.10 5.78 10.71
C ARG A 142 -13.65 5.03 9.47
N LEU A 143 -12.57 5.51 8.87
CA LEU A 143 -11.96 4.89 7.71
C LEU A 143 -11.48 3.49 8.06
N LYS A 144 -11.87 2.49 7.28
CA LYS A 144 -11.48 1.08 7.39
C LYS A 144 -10.34 0.75 6.44
N SER A 145 -10.42 1.25 5.21
CA SER A 145 -9.33 1.15 4.25
C SER A 145 -9.42 2.24 3.20
N GLU A 146 -8.28 2.58 2.63
CA GLU A 146 -8.15 3.44 1.46
C GLU A 146 -7.22 2.77 0.45
N GLN A 147 -7.64 2.79 -0.81
CA GLN A 147 -7.00 2.08 -1.90
C GLN A 147 -7.02 2.95 -3.13
N LEU A 148 -5.91 3.00 -3.85
CA LEU A 148 -5.80 3.73 -5.11
C LEU A 148 -5.54 2.74 -6.25
N PHE A 149 -6.26 2.93 -7.36
CA PHE A 149 -6.14 2.12 -8.56
C PHE A 149 -5.89 3.01 -9.76
N PHE A 150 -5.06 2.55 -10.69
CA PHE A 150 -4.95 3.11 -12.02
C PHE A 150 -5.92 2.37 -12.94
N VAL A 151 -6.85 3.08 -13.55
CA VAL A 151 -7.84 2.53 -14.48
C VAL A 151 -7.22 2.46 -15.87
N GLU A 152 -7.02 1.24 -16.37
CA GLU A 152 -6.45 0.97 -17.71
C GLU A 152 -7.50 1.15 -18.80
N ASP A 153 -8.74 0.80 -18.50
CA ASP A 153 -9.89 0.95 -19.41
C ASP A 153 -11.12 1.39 -18.62
N GLU A 154 -11.58 2.61 -18.88
CA GLU A 154 -12.74 3.23 -18.25
C GLU A 154 -14.06 2.52 -18.60
N ARG A 155 -14.12 1.77 -19.70
CA ARG A 155 -15.34 1.06 -20.12
C ARG A 155 -15.54 -0.24 -19.37
N THR A 156 -14.48 -1.05 -19.30
CA THR A 156 -14.49 -2.33 -18.60
C THR A 156 -14.22 -2.17 -17.10
N MET A 157 -13.80 -0.97 -16.67
CA MET A 157 -13.28 -0.68 -15.34
C MET A 157 -12.13 -1.62 -14.96
N GLN A 158 -11.37 -2.08 -15.95
CA GLN A 158 -10.14 -2.81 -15.72
C GLN A 158 -9.13 -1.86 -15.08
N ALA A 159 -8.66 -2.24 -13.89
CA ALA A 159 -7.78 -1.41 -13.10
C ALA A 159 -6.67 -2.23 -12.44
N ARG A 160 -5.53 -1.59 -12.25
CA ARG A 160 -4.38 -2.14 -11.52
C ARG A 160 -4.13 -1.35 -10.24
N LYS A 161 -3.53 -1.99 -9.25
CA LYS A 161 -3.19 -1.35 -7.98
C LYS A 161 -2.12 -0.28 -8.21
N THR A 162 -2.19 0.83 -7.50
CA THR A 162 -1.15 1.86 -7.54
C THR A 162 -1.15 2.70 -6.26
N GLY A 163 -0.09 3.47 -6.03
CA GLY A 163 -0.02 4.42 -4.92
C GLY A 163 -0.09 3.78 -3.53
N HIS A 164 -0.62 4.51 -2.56
CA HIS A 164 -0.69 4.08 -1.17
C HIS A 164 -1.97 3.32 -0.87
N TRP A 165 -1.80 2.20 -0.18
CA TRP A 165 -2.89 1.37 0.31
C TRP A 165 -2.77 1.28 1.82
N ARG A 166 -3.81 1.71 2.53
CA ARG A 166 -3.83 1.65 3.99
C ARG A 166 -5.09 0.94 4.48
N GLU A 167 -4.91 0.16 5.53
CA GLU A 167 -5.99 -0.43 6.31
C GLU A 167 -5.86 0.06 7.74
N TYR A 168 -7.00 0.23 8.41
CA TYR A 168 -7.08 0.82 9.73
C TYR A 168 -7.85 -0.11 10.66
N TYR A 169 -7.47 -0.12 11.93
CA TYR A 169 -8.32 -0.67 13.00
C TYR A 169 -9.54 0.23 13.20
N GLU A 170 -10.60 -0.31 13.81
CA GLU A 170 -11.81 0.47 14.15
C GLU A 170 -11.51 1.65 15.10
N GLY A 171 -10.43 1.53 15.88
CA GLY A 171 -9.87 2.61 16.70
C GLY A 171 -9.25 3.77 15.91
N GLY A 172 -9.03 3.62 14.60
CA GLY A 172 -8.42 4.61 13.71
C GLY A 172 -6.90 4.44 13.52
N ASN A 173 -6.25 3.62 14.34
CA ASN A 173 -4.83 3.30 14.18
C ASN A 173 -4.58 2.55 12.87
N ILE A 174 -3.46 2.84 12.20
CA ILE A 174 -3.07 2.13 10.98
C ILE A 174 -2.78 0.68 11.32
N LYS A 175 -3.36 -0.24 10.55
CA LYS A 175 -3.14 -1.69 10.64
C LYS A 175 -2.11 -2.14 9.63
N VAL A 176 -2.26 -1.72 8.38
CA VAL A 176 -1.35 -2.06 7.28
C VAL A 176 -1.11 -0.84 6.42
N GLU A 177 0.12 -0.67 5.98
CA GLU A 177 0.53 0.35 5.02
C GLU A 177 1.34 -0.31 3.91
N MET A 178 0.88 -0.20 2.67
CA MET A 178 1.51 -0.75 1.48
C MET A 178 1.65 0.34 0.42
N GLN A 179 2.63 0.17 -0.47
CA GLN A 179 2.84 1.04 -1.62
C GLN A 179 2.99 0.21 -2.88
N TYR A 180 2.37 0.68 -3.96
CA TYR A 180 2.40 0.05 -5.28
C TYR A 180 2.96 1.02 -6.32
N ASP A 181 3.76 0.49 -7.24
CA ASP A 181 4.32 1.24 -8.36
C ASP A 181 3.30 1.42 -9.51
N ALA A 182 3.77 1.96 -10.63
CA ALA A 182 2.95 2.17 -11.82
C ALA A 182 2.52 0.85 -12.50
N ASN A 183 3.16 -0.28 -12.19
CA ASN A 183 2.88 -1.61 -12.77
C ASN A 183 2.02 -2.49 -11.85
N GLY A 184 1.63 -1.98 -10.67
CA GLY A 184 0.89 -2.75 -9.67
C GLY A 184 1.74 -3.71 -8.85
N MET A 185 3.06 -3.52 -8.86
CA MET A 185 3.99 -4.28 -8.01
C MET A 185 4.22 -3.53 -6.69
N ARG A 186 4.40 -4.29 -5.59
CA ARG A 186 4.73 -3.70 -4.28
C ARG A 186 6.10 -3.05 -4.33
N CYS A 187 6.20 -1.83 -3.83
CA CYS A 187 7.44 -1.05 -3.74
C CYS A 187 7.55 -0.38 -2.35
N GLY A 188 8.70 0.23 -2.07
CA GLY A 188 8.89 0.95 -0.81
C GLY A 188 8.87 0.06 0.43
N PHE A 189 8.57 0.65 1.59
CA PHE A 189 8.41 -0.11 2.83
C PHE A 189 6.93 -0.48 3.03
N CYS A 190 6.65 -1.77 3.04
CA CYS A 190 5.34 -2.27 3.47
C CYS A 190 5.41 -2.60 4.97
N LYS A 191 4.42 -2.16 5.74
CA LYS A 191 4.41 -2.23 7.21
C LYS A 191 3.09 -2.79 7.72
N ARG A 192 3.16 -3.56 8.81
CA ARG A 192 2.01 -3.99 9.60
C ARG A 192 2.23 -3.57 11.05
N TYR A 193 1.18 -3.07 11.67
CA TYR A 193 1.19 -2.58 13.04
C TYR A 193 0.15 -3.33 13.89
N GLY A 194 0.47 -3.48 15.16
CA GLY A 194 -0.44 -3.99 16.17
C GLY A 194 -1.55 -2.97 16.49
N PRO A 195 -2.62 -3.38 17.20
CA PRO A 195 -3.72 -2.48 17.59
C PRO A 195 -3.26 -1.29 18.46
N ASP A 196 -2.18 -1.47 19.20
CA ASP A 196 -1.50 -0.46 20.03
C ASP A 196 -0.62 0.52 19.22
N GLY A 197 -0.47 0.28 17.91
CA GLY A 197 0.36 1.05 17.01
C GLY A 197 1.83 0.59 16.95
N ALA A 198 2.20 -0.47 17.69
CA ALA A 198 3.55 -1.03 17.63
C ALA A 198 3.82 -1.63 16.25
N LEU A 199 5.03 -1.40 15.70
CA LEU A 199 5.42 -2.00 14.43
C LEU A 199 5.69 -3.49 14.63
N GLU A 200 4.82 -4.34 14.07
CA GLU A 200 4.97 -5.80 14.15
C GLU A 200 5.84 -6.35 13.01
N TRP A 201 5.76 -5.73 11.84
CA TRP A 201 6.42 -6.23 10.65
C TRP A 201 6.73 -5.11 9.67
N VAL A 202 7.91 -5.19 9.06
CA VAL A 202 8.32 -4.33 7.96
C VAL A 202 9.01 -5.17 6.89
N LYS A 203 8.67 -4.90 5.64
CA LYS A 203 9.39 -5.44 4.49
C LYS A 203 9.80 -4.33 3.56
N ASP A 204 11.07 -4.36 3.21
CA ASP A 204 11.67 -3.46 2.25
C ASP A 204 11.56 -4.01 0.83
N TYR A 205 10.83 -3.29 -0.02
CA TYR A 205 10.68 -3.51 -1.46
C TYR A 205 11.40 -2.41 -2.27
N THR A 206 12.24 -1.57 -1.66
CA THR A 206 13.07 -0.58 -2.37
C THR A 206 14.24 -1.21 -3.11
N LYS A 207 14.81 -2.30 -2.56
CA LYS A 207 15.85 -3.09 -3.24
C LYS A 207 15.28 -3.84 -4.43
N ASP A 208 15.98 -3.78 -5.57
CA ASP A 208 15.61 -4.51 -6.77
C ASP A 208 15.50 -6.00 -6.48
N TYR A 209 14.51 -6.67 -7.07
CA TYR A 209 14.31 -8.11 -6.89
C TYR A 209 15.57 -8.90 -7.26
N GLN A 210 16.30 -8.48 -8.30
CA GLN A 210 17.54 -9.12 -8.75
C GLN A 210 18.69 -8.89 -7.77
N GLU A 211 18.78 -7.72 -7.12
CA GLU A 211 19.77 -7.47 -6.06
C GLU A 211 19.49 -8.36 -4.84
N ARG A 212 18.21 -8.48 -4.45
CA ARG A 212 17.80 -9.36 -3.35
C ARG A 212 18.03 -10.84 -3.67
N VAL A 213 17.75 -11.25 -4.91
CA VAL A 213 18.06 -12.59 -5.42
C VAL A 213 19.56 -12.80 -5.51
N GLY A 214 20.34 -11.77 -5.87
CA GLY A 214 21.80 -11.78 -5.93
C GLY A 214 22.43 -11.95 -4.54
N GLU A 215 21.99 -11.18 -3.54
CA GLU A 215 22.41 -11.32 -2.14
C GLU A 215 21.96 -12.68 -1.56
N PHE A 216 20.74 -13.12 -1.87
CA PHE A 216 20.21 -14.43 -1.51
C PHE A 216 21.07 -15.55 -2.12
N ASN A 217 21.43 -15.45 -3.40
CA ASN A 217 22.29 -16.40 -4.11
C ASN A 217 23.76 -16.34 -3.64
N ALA A 218 24.26 -15.16 -3.26
CA ALA A 218 25.59 -15.01 -2.68
C ALA A 218 25.68 -15.66 -1.29
N LYS A 219 24.63 -15.55 -0.48
CA LYS A 219 24.50 -16.33 0.76
C LYS A 219 24.32 -17.82 0.46
N LYS A 220 23.57 -18.17 -0.60
CA LYS A 220 23.35 -19.53 -1.13
C LYS A 220 24.63 -20.28 -1.51
N GLY A 221 25.68 -19.57 -1.94
CA GLY A 221 26.97 -20.16 -2.29
C GLY A 221 27.84 -20.63 -1.11
N LYS A 222 27.42 -20.42 0.15
CA LYS A 222 28.28 -20.69 1.34
C LYS A 222 27.96 -21.96 2.15
N ILE A 223 26.95 -22.73 1.76
CA ILE A 223 26.53 -23.95 2.48
C ILE A 223 26.52 -25.04 1.43
N GLU A 224 27.56 -25.87 1.47
CA GLU A 224 27.67 -27.08 0.67
C GLU A 224 27.16 -28.23 1.54
N PHE A 225 26.12 -28.92 1.06
CA PHE A 225 25.67 -30.18 1.65
C PHE A 225 26.14 -31.34 0.77
N SER A 226 26.53 -32.44 1.40
CA SER A 226 26.48 -33.75 0.75
C SER A 226 25.03 -34.17 0.50
N ALA A 227 24.81 -35.12 -0.42
CA ALA A 227 23.46 -35.64 -0.71
C ALA A 227 22.78 -36.24 0.53
N ALA A 228 23.56 -36.85 1.45
CA ALA A 228 23.05 -37.41 2.69
C ALA A 228 22.65 -36.33 3.71
N GLU A 229 23.45 -35.27 3.85
CA GLU A 229 23.12 -34.13 4.73
C GLU A 229 21.88 -33.38 4.20
N ALA A 230 21.77 -33.21 2.89
CA ALA A 230 20.60 -32.64 2.26
C ALA A 230 19.33 -33.49 2.51
N ALA A 231 19.44 -34.82 2.46
CA ALA A 231 18.34 -35.70 2.83
C ALA A 231 17.95 -35.53 4.31
N ALA A 232 18.93 -35.42 5.22
CA ALA A 232 18.68 -35.19 6.64
C ALA A 232 17.94 -33.87 6.90
N VAL A 233 18.31 -32.79 6.21
CA VAL A 233 17.62 -31.47 6.30
C VAL A 233 16.16 -31.56 5.86
N LEU A 234 15.83 -32.42 4.89
CA LEU A 234 14.44 -32.69 4.48
C LEU A 234 13.71 -33.69 5.39
N GLY A 235 14.32 -34.11 6.49
CA GLY A 235 13.72 -35.01 7.49
C GLY A 235 13.92 -36.50 7.20
N TYR A 236 14.80 -36.86 6.27
CA TYR A 236 15.18 -38.26 6.06
C TYR A 236 16.32 -38.65 7.02
N LEU A 237 15.94 -39.29 8.14
CA LEU A 237 16.87 -39.76 9.15
C LEU A 237 17.47 -41.14 8.78
N ASP A 238 18.55 -41.53 9.46
CA ASP A 238 19.22 -42.83 9.34
C ASP A 238 19.80 -43.14 7.94
N GLY A 239 20.26 -42.11 7.23
CA GLY A 239 20.87 -42.27 5.90
C GLY A 239 19.88 -42.69 4.80
N LYS A 240 18.57 -42.59 5.06
CA LYS A 240 17.54 -42.82 4.04
C LYS A 240 17.62 -41.73 2.97
N MET A 241 17.55 -42.13 1.71
CA MET A 241 17.49 -41.22 0.57
C MET A 241 16.06 -41.13 0.02
N PRO A 242 15.67 -39.98 -0.55
CA PRO A 242 14.46 -39.88 -1.37
C PRO A 242 14.50 -40.89 -2.52
N LYS A 243 13.35 -41.35 -3.01
CA LYS A 243 13.28 -42.29 -4.14
C LYS A 243 13.61 -41.62 -5.47
N ASP A 244 13.10 -40.40 -5.66
CA ASP A 244 13.25 -39.65 -6.90
C ASP A 244 13.09 -38.14 -6.66
N ALA A 245 13.34 -37.35 -7.72
CA ALA A 245 13.19 -35.91 -7.73
C ALA A 245 11.75 -35.43 -7.39
N SER A 246 10.72 -36.21 -7.73
CA SER A 246 9.33 -35.84 -7.44
C SER A 246 9.00 -35.98 -5.96
N GLU A 247 9.58 -36.98 -5.28
CA GLU A 247 9.48 -37.14 -3.84
C GLU A 247 10.22 -36.04 -3.08
N VAL A 248 11.40 -35.60 -3.56
CA VAL A 248 12.11 -34.43 -3.03
C VAL A 248 11.21 -33.19 -3.07
N ASP A 249 10.57 -32.92 -4.21
CA ASP A 249 9.68 -31.77 -4.38
C ASP A 249 8.46 -31.82 -3.46
N ARG A 250 7.86 -32.99 -3.31
CA ARG A 250 6.70 -33.20 -2.44
C ARG A 250 7.05 -32.93 -0.98
N VAL A 251 8.18 -33.44 -0.49
CA VAL A 251 8.61 -33.27 0.90
C VAL A 251 9.05 -31.83 1.16
N TYR A 252 9.79 -31.22 0.23
CA TYR A 252 10.17 -29.81 0.29
C TYR A 252 8.95 -28.89 0.50
N ARG A 253 7.90 -29.05 -0.31
CA ARG A 253 6.67 -28.23 -0.17
C ARG A 253 6.03 -28.39 1.21
N LYS A 254 6.05 -29.59 1.78
CA LYS A 254 5.50 -29.87 3.12
C LYS A 254 6.32 -29.21 4.23
N VAL A 255 7.64 -29.21 4.11
CA VAL A 255 8.57 -28.60 5.09
C VAL A 255 8.57 -27.07 5.00
N CYS A 256 8.45 -26.51 3.80
CA CYS A 256 8.42 -25.06 3.59
C CYS A 256 7.11 -24.37 3.99
N MET A 257 6.00 -25.11 4.02
CA MET A 257 4.69 -24.55 4.36
C MET A 257 4.64 -23.86 5.74
N PRO A 258 5.16 -24.45 6.84
CA PRO A 258 5.24 -23.76 8.14
C PRO A 258 6.34 -22.69 8.20
N LEU A 259 7.35 -22.74 7.33
CA LEU A 259 8.46 -21.77 7.29
C LEU A 259 8.15 -20.51 6.46
N HIS A 260 6.97 -20.45 5.85
CA HIS A 260 6.56 -19.31 5.04
C HIS A 260 6.45 -18.04 5.91
N PRO A 261 6.95 -16.88 5.45
CA PRO A 261 6.91 -15.62 6.21
C PRO A 261 5.50 -15.18 6.64
N ASP A 262 4.47 -15.57 5.88
CA ASP A 262 3.07 -15.27 6.21
C ASP A 262 2.48 -16.18 7.30
N LYS A 263 3.13 -17.31 7.62
CA LYS A 263 2.64 -18.32 8.58
C LYS A 263 3.49 -18.47 9.83
N SER A 264 4.77 -18.09 9.78
CA SER A 264 5.67 -18.12 10.94
C SER A 264 6.06 -16.71 11.39
N PRO A 265 5.84 -16.35 12.67
CA PRO A 265 6.37 -15.12 13.25
C PRO A 265 7.86 -15.26 13.65
N ASP A 266 8.46 -16.44 13.53
CA ASP A 266 9.84 -16.72 13.92
C ASP A 266 10.83 -16.01 12.96
N PRO A 267 11.70 -15.10 13.45
CA PRO A 267 12.74 -14.47 12.63
C PRO A 267 13.72 -15.48 12.01
N ASP A 268 13.90 -16.65 12.64
CA ASP A 268 14.81 -17.72 12.16
C ASP A 268 14.14 -18.63 11.12
N ALA A 269 12.82 -18.51 10.89
CA ALA A 269 12.11 -19.31 9.88
C ALA A 269 12.62 -19.03 8.46
N ASN A 270 13.08 -17.81 8.22
CA ASN A 270 13.68 -17.42 6.94
C ASN A 270 15.03 -18.12 6.72
N GLU A 271 15.82 -18.32 7.77
CA GLU A 271 17.10 -19.04 7.70
C GLU A 271 16.89 -20.54 7.45
N LYS A 272 15.95 -21.15 8.18
CA LYS A 272 15.53 -22.55 7.96
C LYS A 272 14.96 -22.76 6.55
N PHE A 273 14.22 -21.80 6.02
CA PHE A 273 13.71 -21.87 4.64
C PHE A 273 14.86 -21.90 3.62
N ILE A 274 15.90 -21.08 3.84
CA ILE A 274 17.11 -21.06 3.00
C ILE A 274 17.82 -22.41 3.05
N GLU A 275 17.94 -23.00 4.24
CA GLU A 275 18.58 -24.29 4.46
C GLU A 275 17.85 -25.42 3.71
N VAL A 276 16.53 -25.50 3.89
CA VAL A 276 15.65 -26.50 3.25
C VAL A 276 15.64 -26.36 1.72
N SER A 277 15.72 -25.13 1.20
CA SER A 277 15.81 -24.89 -0.25
C SER A 277 17.12 -25.39 -0.85
N ARG A 278 18.25 -25.28 -0.14
CA ARG A 278 19.55 -25.80 -0.61
C ARG A 278 19.58 -27.32 -0.61
N ALA A 279 19.07 -27.93 0.45
CA ALA A 279 18.96 -29.38 0.54
C ALA A 279 18.20 -29.96 -0.66
N ARG A 280 17.08 -29.33 -1.05
CA ARG A 280 16.34 -29.72 -2.26
C ARG A 280 17.21 -29.67 -3.52
N GLU A 281 17.93 -28.57 -3.74
CA GLU A 281 18.72 -28.40 -4.97
C GLU A 281 19.85 -29.42 -5.11
N VAL A 282 20.55 -29.72 -4.01
CA VAL A 282 21.59 -30.76 -3.99
C VAL A 282 21.00 -32.12 -4.36
N LEU A 283 19.85 -32.48 -3.80
CA LEU A 283 19.18 -33.75 -4.11
C LEU A 283 18.67 -33.80 -5.55
N LEU A 284 18.12 -32.72 -6.08
CA LEU A 284 17.69 -32.68 -7.49
C LEU A 284 18.87 -32.82 -8.45
N ARG A 285 20.00 -32.19 -8.14
CA ARG A 285 21.24 -32.34 -8.90
C ARG A 285 21.73 -33.79 -8.85
N PHE A 286 21.76 -34.38 -7.66
CA PHE A 286 22.13 -35.79 -7.47
C PHE A 286 21.29 -36.74 -8.34
N PHE A 287 19.95 -36.58 -8.38
CA PHE A 287 19.09 -37.40 -9.23
C PHE A 287 19.19 -37.08 -10.73
N SER A 288 19.65 -35.88 -11.11
CA SER A 288 19.90 -35.53 -12.50
C SER A 288 21.21 -36.12 -13.04
N GLU A 289 22.22 -36.29 -12.18
CA GLU A 289 23.53 -36.85 -12.52
C GLU A 289 23.52 -38.40 -12.50
N GLN A 290 22.50 -39.03 -11.92
CA GLN A 290 22.31 -40.49 -11.90
C GLN A 290 21.47 -41.06 -13.05
N LYS A 291 20.93 -40.21 -13.93
CA LYS A 291 20.21 -40.60 -15.15
C LYS A 291 21.14 -40.65 -16.35
#